data_AF-A0A6J7A388-F1
#
_entry.id   AF-A0A6J7A388-F1
#
_cell.length_a   1.000
_cell.length_b   1.000
_cell.length_c   1.000
_cell.angle_alpha   90.00
_cell.angle_beta   90.00
_cell.angle_gamma   90.00
#
_symmetry.space_group_name_H-M   'P 1'
#
loop_
_entity.id
_entity.type
_entity.pdbx_description
1 polymer ?
#
loop_
_entity_poly.entity_id
_entity_poly.type
_entity_poly.pdbx_seq_one_letter_code
_entity_poly.pdbx_strand_id
1 'polypeptide(L)'
;MIVGEDPKIESSQYQCVLEEPIGGGPLAGFKAGLDASESELVALIATDMPFASGWVLNLINSIRAHDDAVMYVDAKGFKQPLAAVYRSTSVKRALAVMGELHGKSMRELVSHLNVQEIEMSHEVAQALVDIDTVADLEQAIAFAAKVKDNSAL
;
A
#
# COMPACT_ATOMS: atom_id res chain seq x y z
N MET A 1 7.58 -7.84 4.65
CA MET A 1 8.38 -7.94 3.42
C MET A 1 8.58 -6.54 2.90
N ILE A 2 9.75 -6.25 2.33
CA ILE A 2 10.06 -4.99 1.66
C ILE A 2 10.31 -5.30 0.19
N VAL A 3 9.74 -4.51 -0.70
CA VAL A 3 10.04 -4.60 -2.13
C VAL A 3 10.94 -3.45 -2.52
N GLY A 4 12.10 -3.77 -3.09
CA GLY A 4 13.15 -2.81 -3.42
C GLY A 4 14.51 -3.25 -2.91
N GLU A 5 15.50 -2.38 -3.07
CA GLU A 5 16.84 -2.61 -2.51
C GLU A 5 16.76 -2.81 -0.99
N ASP A 6 17.62 -3.68 -0.45
CA ASP A 6 17.70 -3.90 0.98
C ASP A 6 18.05 -2.58 1.68
N PRO A 7 17.18 -2.06 2.57
CA PRO A 7 17.45 -0.80 3.25
C PRO A 7 18.59 -0.92 4.29
N LYS A 8 19.16 -2.11 4.47
CA LYS A 8 20.27 -2.42 5.40
C LYS A 8 19.94 -1.99 6.83
N ILE A 9 18.68 -2.14 7.23
CA ILE A 9 18.25 -1.85 8.59
C ILE A 9 18.67 -3.03 9.46
N GLU A 10 19.44 -2.77 10.53
CA GLU A 10 19.85 -3.80 11.48
C GLU A 10 18.66 -4.32 12.29
N SER A 11 17.85 -5.20 11.69
CA SER A 11 16.95 -6.11 12.39
C SER A 11 16.59 -7.27 11.46
N SER A 12 16.87 -8.49 11.90
CA SER A 12 16.73 -9.74 11.14
C SER A 12 15.28 -10.21 10.95
N GLN A 13 14.32 -9.31 10.76
CA GLN A 13 12.89 -9.63 10.85
C GLN A 13 12.09 -9.32 9.58
N TYR A 14 12.76 -8.97 8.47
CA TYR A 14 12.10 -8.76 7.19
C TYR A 14 12.78 -9.54 6.07
N GLN A 15 11.98 -9.93 5.08
CA GLN A 15 12.45 -10.41 3.79
C GLN A 15 12.42 -9.25 2.79
N CYS A 16 13.50 -9.09 2.03
CA CYS A 16 13.55 -8.23 0.85
C CYS A 16 13.33 -9.05 -0.41
N VAL A 17 12.60 -8.46 -1.35
CA VAL A 17 12.47 -8.95 -2.72
C VAL A 17 12.62 -7.78 -3.67
N LEU A 18 13.01 -8.07 -4.91
CA LEU A 18 13.19 -7.06 -5.94
C LEU A 18 12.42 -7.50 -7.18
N GLU A 19 11.82 -6.54 -7.87
CA GLU A 19 11.18 -6.81 -9.16
C GLU A 19 12.20 -7.09 -10.26
N GLU A 20 11.77 -7.88 -11.24
CA GLU A 20 12.55 -8.21 -12.44
C GLU A 20 11.71 -7.91 -13.69
N PRO A 21 12.20 -7.06 -14.61
CA PRO A 21 13.40 -6.24 -14.51
C PRO A 21 13.26 -5.09 -13.50
N ILE A 22 14.39 -4.70 -12.88
CA ILE A 22 14.45 -3.58 -11.93
C ILE A 22 13.94 -2.28 -12.59
N GLY A 23 13.16 -1.50 -11.84
CA GLY A 23 12.63 -0.22 -12.33
C GLY A 23 11.34 -0.35 -13.13
N GLY A 24 10.61 -1.46 -12.99
CA GLY A 24 9.29 -1.65 -13.60
C GLY A 24 8.17 -0.83 -12.97
N GLY A 25 8.45 -0.13 -11.87
CA GLY A 25 7.50 0.72 -11.14
C GLY A 25 6.70 -0.04 -10.07
N PRO A 26 5.77 0.65 -9.38
CA PRO A 26 5.10 0.10 -8.20
C PRO A 26 4.34 -1.21 -8.43
N LEU A 27 3.76 -1.40 -9.63
CA LEU A 27 3.05 -2.64 -9.96
C LEU A 27 3.99 -3.84 -10.08
N ALA A 28 5.16 -3.65 -10.69
CA ALA A 28 6.18 -4.69 -10.82
C ALA A 28 6.70 -5.08 -9.42
N GLY A 29 6.95 -4.08 -8.57
CA GLY A 29 7.27 -4.31 -7.16
C GLY A 29 6.17 -5.10 -6.43
N PHE A 30 4.91 -4.69 -6.57
CA PHE A 30 3.80 -5.39 -5.92
C PHE A 30 3.71 -6.86 -6.38
N LYS A 31 3.89 -7.15 -7.67
CA LYS A 31 3.98 -8.53 -8.17
C LYS A 31 5.10 -9.30 -7.50
N ALA A 32 6.31 -8.74 -7.41
CA ALA A 32 7.46 -9.41 -6.80
C ALA A 32 7.17 -9.77 -5.33
N GLY A 33 6.56 -8.85 -4.57
CA GLY A 33 6.12 -9.10 -3.21
C GLY A 33 5.05 -10.19 -3.12
N LEU A 34 4.10 -10.19 -4.05
CA LEU A 34 2.99 -11.13 -4.10
C LEU A 34 3.43 -12.55 -4.49
N ASP A 35 4.47 -12.69 -5.31
CA ASP A 35 5.04 -13.99 -5.69
C ASP A 35 5.81 -14.63 -4.54
N ALA A 36 6.42 -13.81 -3.68
CA ALA A 36 7.12 -14.27 -2.48
C ALA A 36 6.20 -14.47 -1.26
N SER A 37 4.91 -14.15 -1.37
CA SER A 37 3.93 -14.29 -0.29
C SER A 37 2.99 -15.48 -0.52
N GLU A 38 2.75 -16.24 0.54
CA GLU A 38 1.74 -17.32 0.59
C GLU A 38 0.43 -16.86 1.23
N SER A 39 0.34 -15.62 1.71
CA SER A 39 -0.84 -15.11 2.41
C SER A 39 -2.03 -14.94 1.47
N GLU A 40 -3.24 -15.24 1.97
CA GLU A 40 -4.48 -15.02 1.22
C GLU A 40 -4.76 -13.52 0.99
N LEU A 41 -4.49 -12.71 2.01
CA LEU A 41 -4.61 -11.26 1.99
C LEU A 41 -3.22 -10.63 2.10
N VAL A 42 -2.97 -9.59 1.30
CA VAL A 42 -1.75 -8.81 1.31
C VAL A 42 -2.11 -7.34 1.52
N ALA A 43 -1.57 -6.76 2.60
CA ALA A 43 -1.56 -5.32 2.79
C ALA A 43 -0.38 -4.73 2.02
N LEU A 44 -0.64 -3.72 1.17
CA LEU A 44 0.36 -2.96 0.46
C LEU A 44 0.39 -1.54 1.02
N ILE A 45 1.59 -1.09 1.39
CA ILE A 45 1.86 0.23 1.96
C ILE A 45 3.11 0.77 1.27
N ALA A 46 3.03 1.94 0.63
CA ALA A 46 4.22 2.62 0.13
C ALA A 46 5.04 3.21 1.27
N THR A 47 6.36 3.26 1.08
CA THR A 47 7.34 3.59 2.12
C THR A 47 7.37 5.08 2.48
N ASP A 48 6.83 5.92 1.60
CA ASP A 48 6.67 7.37 1.75
C ASP A 48 5.44 7.77 2.58
N MET A 49 4.60 6.81 2.99
CA MET A 49 3.45 7.00 3.88
C MET A 49 3.70 6.40 5.29
N PRO A 50 4.54 7.02 6.13
CA PRO A 50 5.00 6.41 7.39
C PRO A 50 3.89 6.20 8.44
N PHE A 51 2.74 6.86 8.30
CA PHE A 51 1.62 6.78 9.25
C PHE A 51 0.46 5.90 8.75
N ALA A 52 0.56 5.32 7.55
CA ALA A 52 -0.55 4.58 6.93
C ALA A 52 -0.78 3.18 7.54
N SER A 53 0.23 2.57 8.17
CA SER A 53 0.19 1.15 8.57
C SER A 53 -0.99 0.81 9.49
N GLY A 54 -1.24 1.60 10.52
CA GLY A 54 -2.38 1.40 11.43
C GLY A 54 -3.73 1.47 10.72
N TRP A 55 -3.86 2.37 9.74
CA TRP A 55 -5.10 2.55 8.98
C TRP A 55 -5.31 1.43 7.95
N VAL A 56 -4.23 0.95 7.31
CA VAL A 56 -4.33 -0.19 6.39
C VAL A 56 -4.73 -1.47 7.14
N LEU A 57 -4.32 -1.65 8.41
CA LEU A 57 -4.81 -2.76 9.23
C LEU A 57 -6.33 -2.73 9.46
N ASN A 58 -6.94 -1.54 9.55
CA ASN A 58 -8.40 -1.40 9.69
C ASN A 58 -9.15 -1.93 8.45
N LEU A 59 -8.52 -1.86 7.27
CA LEU A 59 -9.10 -2.37 6.02
C LEU A 59 -9.22 -3.90 6.02
N ILE A 60 -8.35 -4.62 6.73
CA ILE A 60 -8.39 -6.09 6.83
C ILE A 60 -9.72 -6.56 7.42
N ASN A 61 -10.24 -5.84 8.42
CA ASN A 61 -11.53 -6.18 9.06
C ASN A 61 -12.74 -5.81 8.19
N SER A 62 -12.53 -5.01 7.14
CA SER A 62 -13.61 -4.51 6.30
C SER A 62 -13.85 -5.37 5.07
N ILE A 63 -12.83 -6.12 4.62
CA ILE A 63 -12.88 -6.93 3.40
C ILE A 63 -13.89 -8.07 3.50
N ARG A 64 -14.73 -8.23 2.48
CA ARG A 64 -15.69 -9.32 2.39
C ARG A 64 -15.20 -10.39 1.42
N ALA A 65 -15.85 -11.54 1.45
CA ALA A 65 -15.47 -12.70 0.63
C ALA A 65 -15.52 -12.43 -0.89
N HIS A 66 -16.37 -11.51 -1.35
CA HIS A 66 -16.51 -11.15 -2.77
C HIS A 66 -15.61 -9.98 -3.19
N ASP A 67 -14.93 -9.34 -2.25
CA ASP A 67 -14.04 -8.22 -2.56
C ASP A 67 -12.67 -8.73 -2.97
N ASP A 68 -12.15 -8.16 -4.05
CA ASP A 68 -10.80 -8.42 -4.54
C ASP A 68 -9.79 -7.51 -3.85
N ALA A 69 -10.21 -6.32 -3.43
CA ALA A 69 -9.42 -5.38 -2.65
C ALA A 69 -10.31 -4.45 -1.83
N VAL A 70 -9.73 -3.86 -0.78
CA VAL A 70 -10.32 -2.73 -0.03
C VAL A 70 -9.30 -1.61 0.00
N MET A 71 -9.75 -0.39 -0.27
CA MET A 71 -8.90 0.80 -0.20
C MET A 71 -9.69 2.03 0.21
N TYR A 72 -8.94 3.01 0.71
CA TYR A 72 -9.48 4.31 0.97
C TYR A 72 -9.68 5.11 -0.32
N VAL A 73 -10.74 5.91 -0.35
CA VAL A 73 -11.06 6.84 -1.44
C VAL A 73 -11.25 8.25 -0.87
N ASP A 74 -10.60 9.24 -1.48
CA ASP A 74 -10.75 10.63 -1.06
C ASP A 74 -12.09 11.23 -1.53
N ALA A 75 -12.41 12.45 -1.05
CA ALA A 75 -13.64 13.15 -1.41
C ALA A 75 -13.76 13.50 -2.91
N LYS A 76 -12.68 13.36 -3.69
CA LYS A 76 -12.66 13.57 -5.14
C LYS A 76 -12.77 12.26 -5.93
N GLY A 77 -12.92 11.12 -5.24
CA GLY A 77 -12.97 9.80 -5.86
C GLY A 77 -11.59 9.19 -6.15
N PHE A 78 -10.51 9.77 -5.63
CA PHE A 78 -9.16 9.23 -5.81
C PHE A 78 -8.90 8.08 -4.83
N LYS A 79 -8.71 6.90 -5.41
CA LYS A 79 -8.36 5.67 -4.69
C LYS A 79 -6.90 5.67 -4.28
N GLN A 80 -6.59 5.11 -3.11
CA GLN A 80 -5.22 4.90 -2.64
C GLN A 80 -4.77 3.44 -2.79
N PRO A 81 -4.32 3.02 -3.99
CA PRO A 81 -3.91 1.64 -4.21
C PRO A 81 -2.64 1.25 -3.46
N LEU A 82 -1.82 2.22 -3.07
CA LEU A 82 -0.56 1.99 -2.36
C LEU A 82 -0.73 2.00 -0.83
N ALA A 83 -1.97 2.10 -0.32
CA ALA A 83 -2.33 1.96 1.09
C ALA A 83 -3.64 1.16 1.19
N ALA A 84 -3.56 -0.13 0.83
CA ALA A 84 -4.72 -0.97 0.56
C ALA A 84 -4.50 -2.42 0.96
N VAL A 85 -5.59 -3.19 1.05
CA VAL A 85 -5.58 -4.64 1.27
C VAL A 85 -6.10 -5.33 0.03
N TYR A 86 -5.38 -6.35 -0.43
CA TYR A 86 -5.67 -7.10 -1.64
C TYR A 86 -5.83 -8.58 -1.35
N ARG A 87 -6.76 -9.22 -2.07
CA ARG A 87 -6.83 -10.68 -2.14
C ARG A 87 -5.80 -11.18 -3.15
N SER A 88 -4.85 -11.99 -2.67
CA SER A 88 -3.70 -12.44 -3.46
C SER A 88 -4.12 -13.16 -4.74
N THR A 89 -5.12 -14.03 -4.67
CA THR A 89 -5.59 -14.79 -5.82
C THR A 89 -6.23 -13.89 -6.88
N SER A 90 -6.93 -12.83 -6.46
CA SER A 90 -7.56 -11.87 -7.37
C SER A 90 -6.55 -11.01 -8.10
N VAL A 91 -5.54 -10.51 -7.38
CA VAL A 91 -4.44 -9.76 -8.01
C VAL A 91 -3.66 -10.66 -8.97
N LYS A 92 -3.32 -11.91 -8.60
CA LYS A 92 -2.63 -12.86 -9.49
C LYS A 92 -3.43 -13.11 -10.79
N ARG A 93 -4.76 -13.24 -10.71
CA ARG A 93 -5.63 -13.36 -11.90
C ARG A 93 -5.60 -12.10 -12.77
N ALA A 94 -5.71 -10.92 -12.17
CA ALA A 94 -5.69 -9.65 -12.90
C ALA A 94 -4.34 -9.44 -13.60
N LEU A 95 -3.22 -9.69 -12.92
CA LEU A 95 -1.88 -9.61 -13.50
C LEU A 95 -1.70 -10.56 -14.70
N ALA A 96 -2.26 -11.78 -14.63
CA ALA A 96 -2.21 -12.72 -15.75
C ALA A 96 -2.96 -12.22 -17.00
N VAL A 97 -4.04 -11.45 -16.82
CA VAL A 97 -4.77 -10.81 -17.93
C VAL A 97 -4.00 -9.61 -18.49
N MET A 98 -3.31 -8.86 -17.62
CA MET A 98 -2.54 -7.67 -18.02
C MET A 98 -1.31 -8.01 -18.85
N GLY A 99 -0.70 -9.19 -18.68
CA GLY A 99 0.48 -9.62 -19.45
C GLY A 99 1.77 -8.95 -19.00
N GLU A 100 2.51 -8.36 -19.92
CA GLU A 100 3.72 -7.58 -19.63
C GLU A 100 3.38 -6.40 -18.68
N LEU A 101 4.20 -6.15 -17.64
CA LEU A 101 3.89 -5.21 -16.55
C LEU A 101 4.77 -3.95 -16.52
N HIS A 102 5.86 -3.90 -17.28
CA HIS A 102 6.78 -2.78 -17.28
C HIS A 102 6.07 -1.48 -17.69
N GLY A 103 6.11 -0.48 -16.80
CA GLY A 103 5.45 0.80 -17.02
C GLY A 103 3.93 0.79 -16.83
N LYS A 104 3.33 -0.35 -16.45
CA LYS A 104 1.91 -0.43 -16.10
C LYS A 104 1.66 0.15 -14.71
N SER A 105 0.50 0.77 -14.55
CA SER A 105 0.15 1.50 -13.33
C SER A 105 -0.67 0.66 -12.36
N MET A 106 -0.57 0.98 -11.06
CA MET A 106 -1.49 0.44 -10.04
C MET A 106 -2.96 0.78 -10.35
N ARG A 107 -3.22 1.91 -11.01
CA ARG A 107 -4.59 2.30 -11.42
C ARG A 107 -5.17 1.34 -12.46
N GLU A 108 -4.34 0.88 -13.40
CA GLU A 108 -4.74 -0.13 -14.38
C GLU A 108 -5.08 -1.46 -13.69
N LEU A 109 -4.22 -1.94 -12.78
CA LEU A 109 -4.51 -3.12 -11.96
C LEU A 109 -5.86 -2.98 -11.25
N VAL A 110 -6.07 -1.86 -10.55
CA VAL A 110 -7.31 -1.58 -9.80
C VAL A 110 -8.55 -1.60 -10.70
N SER A 111 -8.45 -1.22 -11.97
CA SER A 111 -9.57 -1.26 -12.92
C SER A 111 -10.06 -2.68 -13.24
N HIS A 112 -9.24 -3.71 -12.94
CA HIS A 112 -9.57 -5.12 -13.14
C HIS A 112 -10.11 -5.81 -11.88
N LEU A 113 -10.25 -5.10 -10.75
CA LEU A 113 -10.62 -5.67 -9.46
C LEU A 113 -12.02 -5.20 -9.01
N ASN A 114 -12.76 -6.07 -8.33
CA ASN A 114 -13.91 -5.66 -7.53
C ASN A 114 -13.42 -5.02 -6.21
N VAL A 115 -13.42 -3.69 -6.17
CA VAL A 115 -12.88 -2.92 -5.05
C VAL A 115 -13.99 -2.43 -4.12
N GLN A 116 -13.88 -2.78 -2.84
CA GLN A 116 -14.62 -2.10 -1.79
C GLN A 116 -13.92 -0.78 -1.45
N GLU A 117 -14.65 0.31 -1.61
CA GLU A 117 -14.16 1.66 -1.34
C GLU A 117 -14.62 2.11 0.05
N ILE A 118 -13.69 2.61 0.86
CA ILE A 118 -13.98 3.22 2.16
C ILE A 118 -13.66 4.70 2.07
N GLU A 119 -14.65 5.55 2.32
CA GLU A 119 -14.45 7.00 2.32
C GLU A 119 -13.42 7.40 3.38
N MET A 120 -12.45 8.22 3.00
CA MET A 120 -11.45 8.73 3.92
C MET A 120 -12.08 9.69 4.92
N SER A 121 -11.91 9.38 6.21
CA SER A 121 -12.07 10.40 7.25
C SER A 121 -10.91 11.40 7.18
N HIS A 122 -11.04 12.51 7.92
CA HIS A 122 -9.98 13.51 8.00
C HIS A 122 -8.67 12.93 8.58
N GLU A 123 -8.78 12.04 9.55
CA GLU A 123 -7.66 11.38 10.22
C GLU A 123 -6.94 10.41 9.27
N VAL A 124 -7.71 9.65 8.47
CA VAL A 124 -7.14 8.79 7.42
C VAL A 124 -6.41 9.64 6.39
N ALA A 125 -7.03 10.73 5.92
CA ALA A 125 -6.44 11.60 4.92
C ALA A 125 -5.09 12.20 5.39
N GLN A 126 -4.98 12.57 6.67
CA GLN A 126 -3.71 13.04 7.25
C GLN A 126 -2.65 11.93 7.35
N ALA A 127 -3.05 10.69 7.62
CA ALA A 127 -2.12 9.59 7.83
C ALA A 127 -1.62 8.94 6.53
N LEU A 128 -2.37 9.10 5.43
CA LEU A 128 -2.04 8.57 4.10
C LEU A 128 -1.36 9.62 3.20
N VAL A 129 -0.90 10.74 3.75
CA VAL A 129 -0.08 11.71 3.01
C VAL A 129 1.30 11.11 2.73
N ASP A 130 1.72 11.25 1.48
CA ASP A 130 3.06 10.93 0.97
C ASP A 130 4.07 12.03 1.31
N ILE A 131 5.30 11.63 1.62
CA ILE A 131 6.42 12.55 1.84
C ILE A 131 7.24 12.65 0.55
N ASP A 132 6.83 13.55 -0.34
CA ASP A 132 7.53 13.81 -1.60
C ASP A 132 8.45 15.02 -1.53
N THR A 133 8.16 15.96 -0.62
CA THR A 133 8.89 17.23 -0.50
C THR A 133 9.40 17.49 0.91
N VAL A 134 10.33 18.45 1.03
CA VAL A 134 10.83 18.91 2.34
C VAL A 134 9.70 19.48 3.20
N ALA A 135 8.72 20.16 2.60
CA ALA A 135 7.56 20.69 3.32
C ALA A 135 6.67 19.56 3.86
N ASP A 136 6.55 18.45 3.14
CA ASP A 136 5.80 17.27 3.61
C ASP A 136 6.52 16.62 4.79
N LEU A 137 7.86 16.58 4.75
CA LEU A 137 8.66 16.07 5.86
C LEU A 137 8.49 16.90 7.14
N GLU A 138 8.49 18.23 7.03
CA GLU A 138 8.25 19.13 8.18
C GLU A 138 6.87 18.89 8.80
N GLN A 139 5.84 18.74 7.95
CA GLN A 139 4.49 18.42 8.39
C GLN A 139 4.42 17.04 9.06
N ALA A 140 5.08 16.03 8.49
CA ALA A 140 5.14 14.68 9.04
C ALA A 140 5.83 14.65 10.41
N ILE A 141 6.92 15.40 10.61
CA ILE A 141 7.59 15.53 11.91
C ILE A 141 6.65 16.14 12.95
N ALA A 142 5.94 17.21 12.59
CA ALA A 142 4.97 17.85 13.48
C ALA A 142 3.80 16.92 13.82
N PHE A 143 3.33 16.12 12.86
CA PHE A 143 2.30 15.11 13.07
C PHE A 143 2.79 14.00 14.01
N ALA A 144 3.99 13.47 13.79
CA ALA A 144 4.58 12.43 14.64
C ALA A 144 4.72 12.86 16.10
N ALA A 145 5.06 14.14 16.35
CA ALA A 145 5.10 14.69 17.71
C ALA A 145 3.71 14.64 18.38
N LYS A 146 2.66 15.07 17.68
CA LYS A 146 1.27 15.03 18.20
C LYS A 146 0.77 13.62 18.48
N VAL A 147 1.10 12.66 17.61
CA VAL A 147 0.70 11.25 17.81
C VAL A 147 1.35 10.66 19.06
N LYS A 148 2.64 10.96 19.30
CA LYS A 148 3.35 10.51 20.51
C LYS A 148 2.71 11.07 21.78
N ASP A 149 2.33 12.34 21.78
CA ASP A 149 1.69 12.98 22.95
C ASP A 149 0.30 12.40 23.25
N ASN A 150 -0.48 12.05 22.21
CA ASN A 150 -1.81 11.42 22.37
C ASN A 150 -1.76 9.94 22.76
N SER A 151 -0.62 9.27 22.59
CA SER A 151 -0.43 7.85 22.95
C SER A 151 0.01 7.65 24.40
N ALA A 152 0.23 8.75 25.15
CA ALA A 152 0.76 8.77 26.52
C ALA A 152 -0.32 9.00 27.60
N LEU A 153 -1.61 8.89 27.27
CA LEU A 153 -2.76 8.94 28.17
C LEU A 153 -3.50 7.59 28.18
#